data_AF-A0A2R6FWY4-F1
#
_entry.id   AF-A0A2R6FWY4-F1
#
_cell.length_a   1.000
_cell.length_b   1.000
_cell.length_c   1.000
_cell.angle_alpha   90.00
_cell.angle_beta   90.00
_cell.angle_gamma   90.00
#
_symmetry.space_group_name_H-M   'P 1'
#
loop_
_entity.id
_entity.type
_entity.pdbx_description
1 polymer ?
#
loop_
_entity_poly.entity_id
_entity_poly.type
_entity_poly.pdbx_seq_one_letter_code
_entity_poly.pdbx_strand_id
1 'polypeptide(L)' 'MADQQYEYRIEPTFLSPTELRNEQYKLEDLLNELAAEGWVYEDAAVIDSASIFFIFRRPVDS' A
#
# COMPACT_ATOMS: atom_id res chain seq x y z
N MET A 1 8.81 -25.99 11.90
CA MET A 1 8.52 -25.13 10.73
C MET A 1 8.21 -23.78 11.32
N ALA A 2 9.08 -22.79 11.15
CA ALA A 2 8.82 -21.46 11.69
C ALA A 2 7.72 -20.86 10.83
N ASP A 3 6.52 -20.71 11.39
CA ASP A 3 5.46 -19.92 10.77
C ASP A 3 6.00 -18.50 10.62
N GLN A 4 6.36 -18.13 9.39
CA GLN A 4 6.85 -16.80 9.08
C GLN A 4 5.66 -15.84 9.30
N GLN A 5 5.71 -15.09 10.39
CA GLN A 5 4.66 -14.13 10.71
C GLN A 5 4.82 -12.93 9.79
N TYR A 6 3.73 -12.55 9.13
CA TYR A 6 3.68 -11.37 8.28
C TYR A 6 2.81 -10.31 8.95
N GLU A 7 3.33 -9.10 9.01
CA GLU A 7 2.55 -7.92 9.36
C GLU A 7 1.90 -7.38 8.09
N TYR A 8 0.62 -6.99 8.18
CA TYR A 8 -0.15 -6.46 7.06
C TYR A 8 -0.53 -5.01 7.33
N ARG A 9 -0.34 -4.16 6.32
CA ARG A 9 -0.74 -2.75 6.36
C ARG A 9 -1.57 -2.43 5.12
N ILE A 10 -2.71 -1.76 5.33
CA ILE A 10 -3.66 -1.42 4.27
C ILE A 10 -3.74 0.09 4.18
N GLU A 11 -3.46 0.63 3.00
CA GLU A 11 -3.52 2.07 2.75
C GLU A 11 -4.64 2.41 1.75
N PRO A 12 -5.67 3.16 2.17
CA PRO A 12 -6.72 3.64 1.27
C PRO A 12 -6.19 4.74 0.35
N THR A 13 -6.33 4.54 -0.95
CA THR A 13 -6.11 5.56 -1.96
C THR A 13 -7.40 5.85 -2.69
N PHE A 14 -7.79 7.13 -2.69
CA PHE A 14 -8.86 7.61 -3.53
C PHE A 14 -8.25 8.15 -4.83
N LEU A 15 -8.84 7.77 -5.96
CA LEU A 15 -8.48 8.25 -7.28
C LEU A 15 -9.66 9.07 -7.79
N SER A 16 -9.69 10.34 -7.41
CA SER A 16 -10.68 11.27 -7.98
C SER A 16 -10.15 11.77 -9.32
N PRO A 17 -10.91 11.68 -10.43
CA PRO A 17 -10.43 12.03 -11.77
C PRO A 17 -9.98 13.51 -11.91
N THR A 18 -10.38 14.38 -10.98
CA THR A 18 -10.02 15.81 -10.96
C THR A 18 -8.68 16.09 -10.26
N GLU A 19 -8.13 15.15 -9.49
CA GLU A 19 -6.97 15.36 -8.62
C GLU A 19 -5.78 14.42 -8.91
N LEU A 20 -5.92 13.57 -9.94
CA LEU A 20 -4.96 12.57 -10.41
C LEU A 20 -3.50 13.02 -10.38
N ARG A 21 -3.18 14.27 -10.73
CA ARG A 21 -1.80 14.76 -10.75
C ARG A 21 -1.19 14.94 -9.37
N ASN A 22 -1.94 15.46 -8.40
CA ASN A 22 -1.42 15.70 -7.05
C ASN A 22 -1.50 14.44 -6.19
N GLU A 23 -2.51 13.59 -6.42
CA GLU A 23 -2.65 12.31 -5.72
C GLU A 23 -1.58 11.30 -6.16
N GLN A 24 -1.16 11.33 -7.42
CA GLN A 24 -0.09 10.45 -7.92
C GLN A 24 1.24 10.68 -7.22
N TYR A 25 1.66 11.94 -7.01
CA TYR A 25 2.89 12.24 -6.26
C TYR A 25 2.78 11.79 -4.79
N LYS A 26 1.63 11.99 -4.14
CA LYS A 26 1.42 11.54 -2.77
C LYS A 26 1.47 10.02 -2.65
N LEU A 27 0.95 9.31 -3.65
CA LEU A 27 1.02 7.85 -3.70
C LEU A 27 2.46 7.37 -3.90
N GLU A 28 3.22 8.00 -4.80
CA GLU A 28 4.64 7.67 -5.00
C GLU A 28 5.48 7.91 -3.75
N ASP A 29 5.28 9.03 -3.04
CA ASP A 29 5.93 9.30 -1.76
C ASP A 29 5.56 8.23 -0.71
N LEU A 30 4.28 7.90 -0.56
CA LEU A 30 3.82 6.88 0.38
C LEU A 30 4.38 5.48 0.05
N LEU A 31 4.44 5.10 -1.22
CA LEU A 31 5.06 3.85 -1.67
C LEU A 31 6.56 3.82 -1.36
N ASN A 32 7.26 4.93 -1.58
CA ASN A 32 8.68 5.04 -1.28
C ASN A 32 8.96 4.98 0.23
N GLU A 33 8.16 5.64 1.06
CA GLU A 33 8.26 5.57 2.52
C GLU A 33 8.04 4.13 3.01
N LEU A 34 6.99 3.47 2.55
CA LEU A 34 6.69 2.08 2.90
C LEU A 34 7.80 1.13 2.46
N ALA A 35 8.33 1.30 1.24
CA ALA A 35 9.46 0.53 0.77
C ALA A 35 10.73 0.75 1.62
N ALA A 36 10.97 1.99 2.08
CA ALA A 36 12.09 2.31 2.96
C ALA A 36 11.95 1.68 4.36
N GLU A 37 10.71 1.54 4.86
CA GLU A 37 10.36 0.81 6.08
C GLU A 37 10.41 -0.73 5.94
N GLY A 38 10.67 -1.24 4.73
CA GLY A 38 10.75 -2.66 4.42
C GLY A 38 9.41 -3.33 4.14
N TRP A 39 8.35 -2.55 3.91
CA TRP A 39 7.07 -3.08 3.46
C TRP A 39 7.14 -3.46 1.98
N VAL A 40 6.61 -4.63 1.66
CA VAL A 40 6.53 -5.17 0.31
C VAL A 40 5.09 -5.12 -0.14
N TYR A 41 4.85 -4.57 -1.32
CA TYR A 41 3.53 -4.63 -1.96
C TYR A 41 3.09 -6.09 -2.14
N GLU A 42 1.90 -6.43 -1.64
CA GLU A 42 1.32 -7.77 -1.78
C GLU A 42 0.22 -7.78 -2.84
N ASP A 43 -0.78 -6.91 -2.69
CA ASP A 43 -1.95 -6.88 -3.56
C ASP A 43 -2.68 -5.53 -3.52
N ALA A 44 -3.62 -5.32 -4.43
CA ALA A 44 -4.49 -4.15 -4.43
C ALA A 44 -5.96 -4.55 -4.63
N ALA A 45 -6.83 -4.07 -3.75
CA ALA A 45 -8.27 -4.34 -3.81
C ALA A 45 -9.02 -3.07 -4.23
N VAL A 46 -9.75 -3.15 -5.34
CA VAL A 46 -10.63 -2.07 -5.80
C VAL A 46 -11.99 -2.22 -5.12
N ILE A 47 -12.39 -1.22 -4.33
CA ILE A 47 -13.67 -1.23 -3.60
C ILE A 47 -14.77 -0.61 -4.46
N ASP A 48 -14.42 0.48 -5.14
CA ASP A 48 -15.32 1.28 -5.97
C ASP A 48 -14.51 1.89 -7.13
N SER A 49 -15.20 2.43 -8.13
CA SER A 49 -14.69 3.15 -9.30
C SER A 49 -13.64 4.24 -8.98
N ALA A 50 -13.57 4.72 -7.74
CA ALA A 50 -12.63 5.75 -7.30
C ALA A 50 -11.83 5.37 -6.04
N SER A 51 -11.87 4.11 -5.59
CA SER A 51 -11.22 3.71 -4.32
C SER A 51 -10.45 2.40 -4.48
N ILE A 52 -9.15 2.47 -4.21
CA ILE A 52 -8.22 1.33 -4.24
C ILE A 52 -7.55 1.22 -2.88
N PHE A 53 -7.60 0.04 -2.28
CA PHE A 53 -6.77 -0.32 -1.14
C PHE A 53 -5.48 -0.95 -1.63
N PHE A 54 -4.35 -0.43 -1.19
CA PHE A 54 -3.06 -1.09 -1.37
C PHE A 54 -2.75 -1.91 -0.12
N ILE A 55 -2.45 -3.19 -0.32
CA ILE A 55 -2.11 -4.14 0.73
C ILE A 55 -0.61 -4.35 0.67
N PHE A 56 0.05 -4.06 1.79
CA PHE A 56 1.47 -4.28 1.99
C PHE A 56 1.69 -5.32 3.07
N ARG A 57 2.76 -6.08 2.92
CA ARG A 57 3.21 -7.08 3.89
C ARG A 57 4.65 -6.83 4.29
N ARG A 58 5.00 -7.11 5.53
CA ARG A 58 6.40 -7.12 5.99
C ARG A 58 6.66 -8.38 6.80
N PRO A 59 7.78 -9.10 6.57
CA PRO A 59 8.15 -10.21 7.43
C PRO A 59 8.47 -9.70 8.83
N VAL A 60 7.87 -10.32 9.85
CA VAL A 60 8.24 -10.09 11.24
C VAL A 60 9.38 -11.04 11.56
N ASP A 61 10.60 -10.50 11.66
CA ASP A 61 11.74 -11.27 12.19
C ASP A 61 11.43 -11.56 13.68
N SER A 62 11.28 -12.85 14.00
CA SER A 62 11.05 -13.35 15.37
C SER A 62 12.33 -13.39 16.19
#